data_AF-A0A8H9G068-F1
#
_entry.id   AF-A0A8H9G068-F1
#
_cell.length_a   1.000
_cell.length_b   1.000
_cell.length_c   1.000
_cell.angle_alpha   90.00
_cell.angle_beta   90.00
_cell.angle_gamma   90.00
#
_symmetry.space_group_name_H-M   'P 1'
#
loop_
_entity.id
_entity.type
_entity.pdbx_description
1 polymer ?
#
loop_
_entity_poly.entity_id
_entity_poly.type
_entity_poly.pdbx_seq_one_letter_code
_entity_poly.pdbx_strand_id
1 'polypeptide(L)'
;MKKFQLTLLFCSIYSFLMACPVCERNQPKIFRGWAHGTMPKSDLEYVLVLAIFLISVIALILFIKMLIKPGENQADHIKRGILNPENYEPKK
;
A
#
# COMPACT_ATOMS: atom_id res chain seq x y z
N MET A 1 -24.78 12.35 2.07
CA MET A 1 -24.09 12.85 0.86
C MET A 1 -22.59 12.52 0.85
N LYS A 2 -21.81 12.84 1.90
CA LYS A 2 -20.36 12.56 1.96
C LYS A 2 -20.00 11.08 1.73
N LYS A 3 -20.75 10.14 2.34
CA LYS A 3 -20.54 8.69 2.16
C LYS A 3 -20.77 8.24 0.72
N PHE A 4 -21.84 8.72 0.07
CA PHE A 4 -22.17 8.41 -1.32
C PHE A 4 -21.12 8.96 -2.29
N GLN A 5 -20.65 10.20 -2.07
CA GLN A 5 -19.56 10.77 -2.86
C GLN A 5 -18.24 10.01 -2.68
N LEU A 6 -17.93 9.56 -1.46
CA LEU A 6 -16.74 8.73 -1.19
C LEU A 6 -16.85 7.36 -1.86
N THR A 7 -18.03 6.72 -1.83
CA THR A 7 -18.27 5.47 -2.54
C THR A 7 -18.14 5.64 -4.05
N LEU A 8 -18.68 6.71 -4.62
CA LEU A 8 -18.57 7.01 -6.05
C LEU A 8 -17.10 7.22 -6.47
N LEU A 9 -16.34 7.98 -5.67
CA LEU A 9 -14.90 8.18 -5.89
C LEU A 9 -14.14 6.85 -5.86
N PHE A 10 -14.43 6.01 -4.86
CA PHE A 10 -13.79 4.71 -4.72
C PHE A 10 -14.10 3.77 -5.89
N CYS A 11 -15.36 3.72 -6.34
CA CYS A 11 -15.75 2.96 -7.54
C CYS A 11 -15.02 3.46 -8.80
N SER A 12 -14.89 4.78 -8.96
CA SER A 12 -14.20 5.34 -10.12
C SER A 12 -12.72 4.98 -10.14
N ILE A 13 -12.04 5.02 -8.99
CA ILE A 13 -10.63 4.62 -8.86
C ILE A 13 -10.48 3.12 -9.16
N TYR A 14 -11.40 2.29 -8.67
CA TYR A 14 -11.38 0.85 -8.91
C TYR A 14 -11.45 0.50 -10.41
N SER A 15 -12.27 1.22 -11.19
CA SER A 15 -12.34 1.02 -12.64
C SER A 15 -11.03 1.31 -13.38
N PHE A 16 -10.17 2.19 -12.85
CA PHE A 16 -8.84 2.45 -13.43
C PHE A 16 -7.80 1.37 -13.07
N LEU A 17 -8.03 0.58 -12.03
CA LEU A 17 -7.10 -0.47 -11.60
C LEU A 17 -7.22 -1.74 -12.45
N MET A 18 -8.40 -1.99 -13.01
CA MET A 18 -8.68 -3.18 -13.82
C MET A 18 -8.07 -3.08 -15.22
N ALA A 19 -7.74 -4.24 -15.81
CA ALA A 19 -7.20 -4.29 -17.16
C ALA A 19 -8.25 -3.78 -18.17
N CYS A 20 -7.82 -2.94 -19.12
CA CYS A 20 -8.67 -2.65 -20.28
C CYS A 20 -8.71 -3.87 -21.22
N PRO A 21 -9.69 -3.97 -22.14
CA PRO A 21 -9.82 -5.13 -23.04
C PRO A 21 -8.57 -5.42 -23.88
N VAL A 22 -7.76 -4.39 -24.18
CA VAL A 22 -6.49 -4.54 -24.90
C VAL A 22 -5.43 -5.19 -24.01
N CYS A 23 -5.30 -4.72 -22.76
CA CYS A 23 -4.37 -5.29 -21.80
C CYS A 23 -4.75 -6.75 -21.50
N GLU A 24 -6.02 -7.04 -21.23
CA GLU A 24 -6.48 -8.38 -20.88
C GLU A 24 -6.12 -9.45 -21.94
N ARG A 25 -6.25 -9.13 -23.24
CA ARG A 25 -5.89 -10.05 -24.32
C ARG A 25 -4.41 -10.40 -24.35
N ASN A 26 -3.56 -9.44 -23.99
CA ASN A 26 -2.10 -9.56 -24.04
C ASN A 26 -1.51 -10.10 -22.72
N GLN A 27 -2.36 -10.39 -21.74
CA GLN A 27 -1.93 -10.90 -20.44
C GLN A 27 -1.85 -12.44 -20.40
N PRO A 28 -0.91 -12.99 -19.61
CA PRO A 28 -0.86 -14.43 -19.34
C PRO A 28 -2.16 -14.88 -18.67
N LYS A 29 -2.58 -16.12 -18.94
CA LYS A 29 -3.87 -16.66 -18.44
C LYS A 29 -4.10 -16.44 -16.93
N ILE A 30 -3.04 -16.48 -16.12
CA ILE A 30 -3.11 -16.36 -14.66
C ILE A 30 -3.42 -14.92 -14.21
N PHE A 31 -3.05 -13.91 -15.00
CA PHE A 31 -3.15 -12.49 -14.65
C PHE A 31 -4.14 -11.70 -15.51
N ARG A 32 -4.92 -12.38 -16.37
CA ARG A 32 -5.89 -11.71 -17.25
C ARG A 32 -6.95 -10.98 -16.44
N GLY A 33 -7.09 -9.69 -16.74
CA GLY A 33 -8.12 -8.84 -16.14
C GLY A 33 -7.68 -8.15 -14.86
N TRP A 34 -6.53 -8.52 -14.28
CA TRP A 34 -6.14 -8.07 -12.95
C TRP A 34 -5.29 -6.80 -12.94
N ALA A 35 -4.36 -6.66 -13.89
CA ALA A 35 -3.44 -5.54 -13.92
C ALA A 35 -3.76 -4.59 -15.08
N HIS A 36 -3.74 -3.29 -14.84
CA HIS A 36 -3.66 -2.33 -15.94
C HIS A 36 -2.23 -2.28 -16.49
N GLY A 37 -2.07 -2.22 -17.82
CA GLY A 37 -0.76 -2.06 -18.47
C GLY A 37 -0.10 -3.36 -18.95
N THR A 38 1.16 -3.24 -19.35
CA THR A 38 1.97 -4.33 -19.91
C THR A 38 2.52 -5.25 -18.83
N MET A 39 2.36 -6.55 -19.03
CA MET A 39 2.93 -7.58 -18.15
C MET A 39 4.41 -7.83 -18.50
N PRO A 40 5.23 -8.31 -17.55
CA PRO A 40 6.57 -8.84 -17.83
C PRO A 40 6.64 -9.74 -19.06
N LYS A 41 7.68 -9.53 -19.87
CA LYS A 41 7.89 -10.25 -21.15
C LYS A 41 8.70 -11.53 -20.99
N SER A 42 9.47 -11.66 -19.92
CA SER A 42 10.37 -12.78 -19.66
C SER A 42 10.22 -13.30 -18.23
N ASP A 43 10.57 -14.57 -18.00
CA ASP A 43 10.48 -15.21 -16.68
C ASP A 43 11.30 -14.46 -15.61
N LEU A 44 12.46 -13.91 -16.00
CA LEU A 44 13.30 -13.09 -15.13
C LEU A 44 12.57 -11.82 -14.65
N GLU A 45 11.84 -11.16 -15.55
CA GLU A 45 11.07 -9.97 -15.18
C GLU A 45 9.92 -10.32 -14.21
N TYR A 46 9.29 -11.50 -14.34
CA TYR A 46 8.30 -11.97 -13.35
C TYR A 46 8.93 -12.20 -11.97
N VAL A 47 10.11 -12.80 -11.92
CA VAL A 47 10.85 -13.00 -10.65
C VAL A 47 11.16 -11.66 -10.00
N LEU A 48 11.58 -10.66 -10.78
CA LEU A 48 11.86 -9.31 -10.27
C LEU A 48 10.61 -8.64 -9.71
N VAL A 49 9.49 -8.68 -10.44
CA VAL A 49 8.21 -8.12 -9.97
C VAL A 49 7.78 -8.79 -8.66
N LEU A 50 7.91 -10.12 -8.55
CA LEU A 50 7.61 -10.84 -7.32
C LEU A 50 8.52 -10.39 -6.16
N ALA A 51 9.82 -10.21 -6.40
CA ALA A 51 10.76 -9.74 -5.39
C ALA A 51 10.40 -8.32 -4.89
N ILE A 52 10.10 -7.40 -5.80
CA ILE A 52 9.67 -6.02 -5.46
C ILE A 52 8.37 -6.05 -4.65
N PHE A 53 7.41 -6.89 -5.04
CA PHE A 53 6.15 -7.05 -4.32
C PHE A 53 6.40 -7.54 -2.89
N LEU A 54 7.22 -8.58 -2.71
CA LEU A 54 7.55 -9.12 -1.39
C LEU A 54 8.25 -8.08 -0.49
N ILE A 55 9.24 -7.37 -1.01
CA ILE A 55 9.93 -6.30 -0.27
C ILE A 55 8.93 -5.21 0.14
N SER A 56 8.04 -4.82 -0.76
CA SER A 56 7.02 -3.80 -0.49
C SER A 56 6.03 -4.24 0.59
N VAL A 57 5.60 -5.51 0.57
CA VAL A 57 4.74 -6.09 1.61
C VAL A 57 5.46 -6.12 2.96
N ILE A 58 6.73 -6.53 2.99
CA ILE A 58 7.54 -6.52 4.23
C ILE A 58 7.67 -5.10 4.77
N ALA A 59 8.01 -4.13 3.91
CA ALA A 59 8.11 -2.73 4.30
C ALA A 59 6.79 -2.19 4.84
N LEU A 60 5.66 -2.52 4.20
CA LEU A 60 4.32 -2.14 4.68
C LEU A 60 4.01 -2.74 6.05
N ILE A 61 4.31 -4.02 6.27
CA ILE A 61 4.11 -4.67 7.57
C ILE A 61 4.95 -3.96 8.65
N LEU A 62 6.23 -3.68 8.37
CA LEU A 62 7.10 -2.98 9.31
C LEU A 62 6.63 -1.55 9.57
N PHE A 63 6.18 -0.85 8.53
CA PHE A 63 5.61 0.49 8.65
C PHE A 63 4.37 0.49 9.57
N ILE A 64 3.42 -0.42 9.34
CA ILE A 64 2.25 -0.58 10.20
C ILE A 64 2.66 -0.95 11.62
N LYS A 65 3.61 -1.88 11.79
CA LYS A 65 4.15 -2.27 13.10
C LYS A 65 4.72 -1.05 13.85
N MET A 66 5.45 -0.18 13.17
CA MET A 66 6.03 1.04 13.76
C MET A 66 4.99 2.11 14.10
N LEU A 67 3.84 2.13 13.42
CA LEU A 67 2.72 3.00 13.76
C LEU A 67 1.97 2.50 15.00
N ILE A 68 1.73 1.20 15.09
CA ILE A 68 0.97 0.60 16.21
C ILE A 68 1.82 0.49 17.48
N LYS A 69 3.06 0.00 17.35
CA LYS A 69 3.99 -0.20 18.47
C LYS A 69 5.33 0.47 18.15
N PRO A 70 5.45 1.79 18.38
CA PRO A 70 6.71 2.49 18.23
C PRO A 70 7.79 1.85 19.11
N GLY A 71 8.98 1.66 18.55
CA GLY A 71 10.16 1.16 19.27
C GLY A 71 10.96 2.26 19.97
N GLU A 72 10.52 3.51 19.82
CA GLU A 72 11.16 4.70 20.39
C GLU A 72 10.96 4.75 21.91
N ASN A 73 12.07 4.67 22.65
CA ASN A 73 12.06 4.72 24.12
C ASN A 73 12.15 6.14 24.70
N GLN A 74 12.36 7.15 23.86
CA GLN A 74 12.58 8.53 24.27
C GLN A 74 11.27 9.17 24.73
N ALA A 75 11.27 9.77 25.92
CA ALA A 75 10.07 10.36 26.53
C ALA A 75 9.54 11.59 25.77
N ASP A 76 10.43 12.33 25.12
CA ASP A 76 10.17 13.54 24.35
C ASP A 76 9.74 13.27 22.88
N HIS A 77 9.59 12.01 22.48
CA HIS A 77 9.22 11.69 21.10
C HIS A 77 7.77 12.09 20.79
N ILE A 78 7.54 12.81 19.68
CA ILE A 78 6.21 13.33 19.28
C ILE A 78 5.11 12.25 19.27
N LYS A 79 5.43 11.00 18.93
CA LYS A 79 4.47 9.88 18.97
C LYS A 79 3.96 9.58 20.38
N ARG A 80 4.75 9.80 21.44
CA ARG A 80 4.29 9.64 22.83
C ARG A 80 3.30 10.73 23.22
N GLY A 81 3.48 11.96 22.74
CA GLY A 81 2.49 13.03 22.93
C GLY A 81 1.12 12.71 22.33
N ILE A 82 1.06 11.88 21.27
CA ILE A 82 -0.20 11.45 20.66
C ILE A 82 -0.76 10.18 21.33
N LEU A 83 0.10 9.20 21.62
CA LEU A 83 -0.32 7.87 22.09
C LEU A 83 -0.47 7.77 23.63
N ASN A 84 0.35 8.51 24.38
CA ASN A 84 0.39 8.52 25.86
C ASN A 84 0.58 9.97 26.36
N PRO A 85 -0.42 10.85 26.12
CA PRO A 85 -0.30 12.30 26.37
C PRO A 85 0.05 12.64 27.82
N GLU A 86 -0.38 11.82 28.79
CA GLU A 86 -0.11 11.99 30.21
C GLU A 86 1.37 11.84 30.59
N ASN A 87 2.17 11.19 29.75
CA ASN A 87 3.60 10.92 29.99
C ASN A 87 4.53 11.80 29.12
N TYR A 88 3.99 12.79 28.42
CA TYR A 88 4.75 13.63 27.49
C TYR A 88 5.26 14.91 28.16
N GLU A 89 6.57 15.02 28.32
CA GLU A 89 7.23 16.27 28.70
C GLU A 89 7.89 16.92 27.49
N PRO A 90 7.37 18.05 26.97
CA PRO A 90 8.01 18.78 25.88
C PRO A 90 9.32 19.41 26.37
N LYS A 91 10.41 19.27 25.61
CA LYS A 91 11.62 20.08 25.83
C LYS A 91 11.27 21.55 25.59
N LYS A 92 11.51 22.38 26.61
CA LYS A 92 11.44 23.84 26.53
C LYS A 92 12.52 24.41 25.62
#